data_AF-A0A355S5W6-F1
#
_entry.id   AF-A0A355S5W6-F1
#
_cell.length_a   1.000
_cell.length_b   1.000
_cell.length_c   1.000
_cell.angle_alpha   90.00
_cell.angle_beta   90.00
_cell.angle_gamma   90.00
#
_symmetry.space_group_name_H-M   'P 1'
#
loop_
_entity.id
_entity.type
_entity.pdbx_description
1 polymer ?
#
loop_
_entity_poly.entity_id
_entity_poly.type
_entity_poly.pdbx_seq_one_letter_code
_entity_poly.pdbx_strand_id
1 'polypeptide(L)'
;AVDPATRENGCMQVLSGSHRMGRINHTLSGEQAGADMEQVDEARQRLETVHCEMSAGDALFFHSNTLHCSAANNSDYSRWALICCYNTRSNDPFKESHHPGYTPLSKVDDEMVIKVGRNDAQRSSVAFANLVAEDQSAKSLSKGEL
;
A
#
# COMPACT_ATOMS: atom_id res chain seq x y z
N ALA A 1 1.98 -4.63 -5.66
CA ALA A 1 1.48 -5.95 -5.28
C ALA A 1 2.68 -6.73 -4.75
N VAL A 2 2.62 -7.22 -3.50
CA VAL A 2 3.72 -8.01 -2.93
C VAL A 2 3.68 -9.42 -3.53
N ASP A 3 2.48 -10.00 -3.60
CA ASP A 3 2.16 -11.23 -4.33
C ASP A 3 1.30 -10.90 -5.56
N PRO A 4 1.10 -11.84 -6.50
CA PRO A 4 0.14 -11.67 -7.60
C PRO A 4 -1.25 -11.30 -7.08
N ALA A 5 -1.88 -10.32 -7.72
CA ALA A 5 -3.27 -9.96 -7.49
C ALA A 5 -4.10 -10.35 -8.72
N THR A 6 -4.97 -11.34 -8.58
CA THR A 6 -5.84 -11.86 -9.62
C THR A 6 -7.29 -11.60 -9.26
N ARG A 7 -8.21 -11.72 -10.23
CA ARG A 7 -9.64 -11.63 -9.93
C ARG A 7 -10.10 -12.65 -8.89
N GLU A 8 -9.52 -13.84 -8.92
CA GLU A 8 -9.83 -14.95 -8.01
C GLU A 8 -9.40 -14.68 -6.56
N ASN A 9 -8.20 -14.11 -6.37
CA ASN A 9 -7.69 -13.74 -5.05
C ASN A 9 -8.08 -12.31 -4.61
N GLY A 10 -9.00 -11.69 -5.34
CA GLY A 10 -9.73 -10.49 -4.97
C GLY A 10 -9.04 -9.16 -5.35
N CYS A 11 -8.35 -9.11 -6.49
CA CYS A 11 -7.68 -7.89 -6.96
C CYS A 11 -8.51 -6.62 -6.79
N MET A 12 -7.82 -5.48 -6.69
CA MET A 12 -8.48 -4.18 -6.59
C MET A 12 -9.40 -3.94 -7.79
N GLN A 13 -10.56 -3.36 -7.51
CA GLN A 13 -11.51 -2.86 -8.48
C GLN A 13 -11.58 -1.35 -8.34
N VAL A 14 -11.60 -0.64 -9.47
CA VAL A 14 -11.75 0.82 -9.50
C VAL A 14 -12.85 1.21 -10.47
N LEU A 15 -13.58 2.28 -10.16
CA LEU A 15 -14.47 2.92 -11.13
C LEU A 15 -13.69 3.97 -11.92
N SER A 16 -13.44 3.70 -13.19
CA SER A 16 -12.64 4.57 -14.07
C SER A 16 -13.26 5.97 -14.13
N GLY A 17 -12.46 7.00 -13.90
CA GLY A 17 -12.90 8.40 -13.91
C GLY A 17 -13.63 8.88 -12.64
N SER A 18 -13.93 8.03 -11.68
CA SER A 18 -14.70 8.39 -10.46
C SER A 18 -14.05 9.48 -9.60
N HIS A 19 -12.73 9.63 -9.65
CA HIS A 19 -12.03 10.74 -8.97
C HIS A 19 -12.51 12.14 -9.37
N ARG A 20 -13.17 12.27 -10.53
CA ARG A 20 -13.76 13.52 -11.03
C ARG A 20 -15.13 13.83 -10.43
N MET A 21 -15.74 12.90 -9.69
CA MET A 21 -17.01 13.11 -9.00
C MET A 21 -16.87 13.99 -7.75
N GLY A 22 -15.64 14.27 -7.32
CA GLY A 22 -15.37 14.97 -6.07
C GLY A 22 -15.32 14.03 -4.88
N ARG A 23 -15.34 14.60 -3.67
CA ARG A 23 -15.23 13.83 -2.42
C ARG A 23 -16.59 13.27 -2.05
N ILE A 24 -16.68 11.94 -1.99
CA ILE A 24 -17.83 11.23 -1.42
C ILE A 24 -17.62 11.06 0.09
N ASN A 25 -18.66 11.32 0.87
CA ASN A 25 -18.59 11.15 2.32
C ASN A 25 -18.51 9.67 2.68
N HIS A 26 -17.78 9.39 3.75
CA HIS A 26 -17.80 8.05 4.34
C HIS A 26 -19.03 7.94 5.25
N THR A 27 -19.79 6.86 5.10
CA THR A 27 -20.85 6.46 6.00
C THR A 27 -20.45 5.17 6.71
N LEU A 28 -21.00 4.93 7.89
CA LEU A 28 -20.79 3.68 8.61
C LEU A 28 -21.68 2.60 7.98
N SER A 29 -21.06 1.50 7.55
CA SER A 29 -21.73 0.30 7.07
C SER A 29 -21.28 -0.87 7.95
N GLY A 30 -22.05 -1.17 9.00
CA GLY A 30 -21.63 -2.13 10.03
C GLY A 30 -20.43 -1.62 10.82
N GLU A 31 -19.36 -2.41 10.89
CA GLU A 31 -18.11 -2.06 11.58
C GLU A 31 -17.10 -1.34 10.67
N GLN A 32 -17.43 -1.10 9.40
CA GLN A 32 -16.54 -0.49 8.42
C GLN A 32 -17.07 0.87 7.96
N ALA A 33 -16.19 1.86 7.88
CA ALA A 33 -16.48 3.12 7.19
C ALA A 33 -16.26 2.93 5.69
N GLY A 34 -17.29 3.14 4.87
CA GLY A 34 -17.25 3.01 3.41
C GLY A 34 -17.80 4.26 2.73
N ALA A 35 -17.62 4.37 1.42
CA ALA A 35 -18.29 5.41 0.65
C ALA A 35 -19.82 5.22 0.68
N ASP A 36 -20.55 6.32 0.58
CA ASP A 36 -22.01 6.31 0.44
C ASP A 36 -22.46 5.40 -0.72
N MET A 37 -23.15 4.30 -0.39
CA MET A 37 -23.51 3.26 -1.34
C MET A 37 -24.50 3.72 -2.40
N GLU A 38 -25.39 4.68 -2.09
CA GLU A 38 -26.30 5.23 -3.10
C GLU A 38 -25.49 5.89 -4.24
N GLN A 39 -24.47 6.66 -3.87
CA GLN A 39 -23.59 7.32 -4.84
C GLN A 39 -22.69 6.31 -5.57
N VAL A 40 -22.21 5.27 -4.88
CA VAL A 40 -21.41 4.21 -5.50
C VAL A 40 -22.23 3.42 -6.52
N ASP A 41 -23.46 3.06 -6.19
CA ASP A 41 -24.32 2.26 -7.08
C ASP A 41 -24.75 3.06 -8.31
N GLU A 42 -25.03 4.36 -8.16
CA GLU A 42 -25.25 5.25 -9.31
C GLU A 42 -23.97 5.43 -10.16
N ALA A 43 -22.80 5.50 -9.53
CA ALA A 43 -21.53 5.57 -10.27
C ALA A 43 -21.26 4.29 -11.07
N ARG A 44 -21.52 3.11 -10.48
CA ARG A 44 -21.33 1.80 -11.14
C ARG A 44 -22.17 1.62 -12.40
N GLN A 45 -23.34 2.25 -12.47
CA GLN A 45 -24.20 2.21 -13.67
C GLN A 45 -23.62 3.02 -14.84
N ARG A 46 -22.73 3.97 -14.57
CA ARG A 46 -22.25 4.98 -15.54
C ARG A 46 -20.75 4.87 -15.85
N LEU A 47 -19.99 4.31 -14.92
CA LEU A 47 -18.53 4.23 -14.99
C LEU A 47 -18.09 2.78 -15.16
N GLU A 48 -17.02 2.61 -15.93
CA GLU A 48 -16.40 1.30 -16.14
C GLU A 48 -15.76 0.79 -14.83
N THR A 49 -16.08 -0.45 -14.47
CA THR A 49 -15.38 -1.16 -13.39
C THR A 49 -14.15 -1.87 -13.94
N VAL A 50 -12.97 -1.34 -13.62
CA VAL A 50 -11.68 -1.91 -14.03
C VAL A 50 -11.16 -2.83 -12.93
N HIS A 51 -10.81 -4.05 -13.31
CA HIS A 51 -10.15 -5.01 -12.43
C HIS A 51 -8.64 -4.89 -12.60
N CYS A 52 -7.96 -4.53 -11.51
CA CYS A 52 -6.53 -4.27 -11.51
C CYS A 52 -5.78 -5.57 -11.19
N GLU A 53 -5.74 -6.51 -12.13
CA GLU A 53 -4.87 -7.68 -12.02
C GLU A 53 -3.40 -7.26 -12.17
N MET A 54 -2.55 -7.81 -11.32
CA MET A 54 -1.17 -7.37 -11.14
C MET A 54 -0.26 -8.56 -10.86
N SER A 55 0.93 -8.54 -11.44
CA SER A 55 2.01 -9.46 -11.05
C SER A 55 2.70 -8.99 -9.77
N ALA A 56 3.43 -9.87 -9.11
CA ALA A 56 4.29 -9.48 -7.99
C ALA A 56 5.29 -8.40 -8.44
N GLY A 57 5.40 -7.33 -7.65
CA GLY A 57 6.24 -6.16 -7.96
C GLY A 57 5.52 -5.03 -8.69
N ASP A 58 4.37 -5.26 -9.32
CA ASP A 58 3.63 -4.19 -10.01
C ASP A 58 3.12 -3.14 -9.01
N ALA A 59 2.96 -1.90 -9.47
CA ALA A 59 2.43 -0.80 -8.67
C ALA A 59 1.17 -0.20 -9.33
N LEU A 60 0.18 0.15 -8.51
CA LEU A 60 -1.02 0.86 -8.92
C LEU A 60 -1.03 2.24 -8.27
N PHE A 61 -1.06 3.29 -9.08
CA PHE A 61 -1.23 4.67 -8.62
C PHE A 61 -2.63 5.14 -8.98
N PHE A 62 -3.36 5.65 -7.99
CA PHE A 62 -4.69 6.22 -8.20
C PHE A 62 -4.94 7.39 -7.25
N HIS A 63 -5.87 8.26 -7.63
CA HIS A 63 -6.23 9.44 -6.86
C HIS A 63 -7.06 9.05 -5.62
N SER A 64 -6.93 9.78 -4.51
CA SER A 64 -7.62 9.48 -3.23
C SER A 64 -9.15 9.45 -3.32
N ASN A 65 -9.74 10.24 -4.22
CA ASN A 65 -11.19 10.23 -4.49
C ASN A 65 -11.64 9.14 -5.49
N THR A 66 -10.74 8.30 -6.03
CA THR A 66 -11.15 7.22 -6.92
C THR A 66 -11.95 6.21 -6.10
N LEU A 67 -13.18 5.92 -6.48
CA LEU A 67 -13.96 4.85 -5.89
C LEU A 67 -13.27 3.52 -6.19
N HIS A 68 -12.95 2.78 -5.14
CA HIS A 68 -12.21 1.54 -5.22
C HIS A 68 -12.65 0.57 -4.12
N CYS A 69 -12.51 -0.73 -4.38
CA CYS A 69 -12.68 -1.77 -3.39
C CYS A 69 -11.80 -2.98 -3.72
N SER A 70 -11.59 -3.88 -2.75
CA SER A 70 -11.10 -5.23 -3.03
C SER A 70 -12.28 -6.17 -3.18
N ALA A 71 -12.19 -7.12 -4.10
CA ALA A 71 -13.13 -8.24 -4.10
C ALA A 71 -12.79 -9.24 -2.98
N ALA A 72 -13.76 -10.10 -2.67
CA ALA A 72 -13.53 -11.26 -1.80
C ALA A 72 -12.42 -12.14 -2.39
N ASN A 73 -11.55 -12.65 -1.53
CA ASN A 73 -10.57 -13.66 -1.92
C ASN A 73 -11.25 -15.03 -1.83
N ASN A 74 -11.47 -15.66 -2.98
CA ASN A 74 -12.09 -16.99 -3.06
C ASN A 74 -11.08 -18.08 -3.47
N SER A 75 -9.79 -17.78 -3.35
CA SER A 75 -8.69 -18.67 -3.70
C SER A 75 -7.98 -19.20 -2.45
N ASP A 76 -7.11 -20.20 -2.64
CA ASP A 76 -6.20 -20.70 -1.60
C ASP A 76 -4.96 -19.82 -1.40
N TYR A 77 -4.80 -18.77 -2.21
CA TYR A 77 -3.62 -17.92 -2.21
C TYR A 77 -3.87 -16.60 -1.47
N SER A 78 -2.92 -16.22 -0.63
CA SER A 78 -2.91 -14.89 -0.01
C SER A 78 -2.66 -13.80 -1.06
N ARG A 79 -3.10 -12.57 -0.78
CA ARG A 79 -2.85 -11.40 -1.61
C ARG A 79 -2.37 -10.25 -0.75
N TRP A 80 -1.05 -10.11 -0.66
CA TRP A 80 -0.42 -9.06 0.13
C TRP A 80 -0.23 -7.77 -0.67
N ALA A 81 -0.56 -6.65 -0.02
CA ALA A 81 -0.40 -5.32 -0.57
C ALA A 81 0.35 -4.42 0.43
N LEU A 82 1.31 -3.66 -0.10
CA LEU A 82 1.90 -2.52 0.60
C LEU A 82 1.20 -1.26 0.08
N ILE A 83 0.59 -0.50 0.98
CA ILE A 83 -0.15 0.71 0.64
C ILE A 83 0.64 1.92 1.16
N CYS A 84 0.95 2.84 0.25
CA CYS A 84 1.57 4.12 0.59
C CYS A 84 0.64 5.25 0.15
N CYS A 85 0.23 6.08 1.10
CA CYS A 85 -0.59 7.26 0.83
C CYS A 85 0.30 8.50 0.82
N TYR A 86 0.22 9.29 -0.25
CA TYR A 86 0.99 10.51 -0.40
C TYR A 86 0.08 11.73 -0.28
N ASN A 87 0.58 12.76 0.36
CA ASN A 87 -0.08 14.05 0.42
C ASN A 87 0.92 15.17 0.15
N THR A 88 0.46 16.25 -0.46
CA THR A 88 1.32 17.43 -0.69
C THR A 88 1.57 18.15 0.63
N ARG A 89 2.75 18.76 0.78
CA ARG A 89 3.07 19.65 1.91
C ARG A 89 2.01 20.73 2.12
N SER A 90 1.43 21.22 1.03
CA SER A 90 0.40 22.27 1.02
C SER A 90 -1.00 21.80 1.41
N ASN A 91 -1.23 20.49 1.55
CA ASN A 91 -2.52 19.93 1.94
C ASN A 91 -2.45 19.43 3.39
N ASP A 92 -1.98 20.29 4.28
CA ASP A 92 -1.89 20.03 5.71
C ASP A 92 -3.30 20.01 6.33
N PRO A 93 -3.62 19.08 7.26
CA PRO A 93 -4.93 19.07 7.90
C PRO A 93 -5.20 20.39 8.63
N PHE A 94 -6.31 21.04 8.31
CA PHE A 94 -6.70 22.29 8.96
C PHE A 94 -7.27 22.09 10.39
N LYS A 95 -7.66 20.86 10.73
CA LYS A 95 -8.15 20.46 12.06
C LYS A 95 -7.20 19.46 12.66
N GLU A 96 -6.92 19.62 13.95
CA GLU A 96 -6.26 18.58 14.74
C GLU A 96 -7.11 17.31 14.73
N SER A 97 -6.47 16.19 14.40
CA SER A 97 -7.10 14.87 14.31
C SER A 97 -6.03 13.78 14.47
N HIS A 98 -6.44 12.52 14.37
CA HIS A 98 -5.50 11.38 14.36
C HIS A 98 -4.59 11.34 13.12
N HIS A 99 -4.95 12.06 12.04
CA HIS A 99 -4.10 12.13 10.86
C HIS A 99 -2.93 13.10 11.12
N PRO A 100 -1.69 12.66 10.88
CA PRO A 100 -0.52 13.50 11.13
C PRO A 100 -0.52 14.70 10.18
N GLY A 101 -0.15 15.86 10.72
CA GLY A 101 0.21 17.03 9.92
C GLY A 101 1.55 16.86 9.22
N TYR A 102 1.88 17.81 8.36
CA TYR A 102 3.14 17.85 7.65
C TYR A 102 4.30 18.08 8.62
N THR A 103 5.23 17.11 8.62
CA THR A 103 6.52 17.23 9.31
C THR A 103 7.63 17.29 8.25
N PRO A 104 8.43 18.38 8.19
CA PRO A 104 9.60 18.44 7.31
C PRO A 104 10.56 17.29 7.60
N LEU A 105 10.98 16.58 6.55
CA LEU A 105 12.01 15.56 6.66
C LEU A 105 13.39 16.22 6.60
N SER A 106 14.16 16.10 7.68
CA SER A 106 15.57 16.47 7.70
C SER A 106 16.38 15.36 7.05
N LYS A 107 17.08 15.69 5.96
CA LYS A 107 18.04 14.75 5.37
C LYS A 107 19.17 14.50 6.37
N VAL A 108 19.58 13.25 6.46
CA VAL A 108 20.69 12.79 7.29
C VAL A 108 21.66 12.01 6.42
N ASP A 109 22.91 11.90 6.86
CA ASP A 109 23.91 11.09 6.16
C ASP A 109 23.57 9.60 6.25
N ASP A 110 24.04 8.80 5.28
CA ASP A 110 23.71 7.38 5.16
C ASP A 110 24.09 6.57 6.42
N GLU A 111 25.13 6.98 7.15
CA GLU A 111 25.55 6.35 8.41
C GLU A 111 24.45 6.37 9.49
N MET A 112 23.50 7.30 9.41
CA MET A 112 22.39 7.37 10.34
C MET A 112 21.44 6.18 10.22
N VAL A 113 21.33 5.55 9.05
CA VAL A 113 20.52 4.32 8.88
C VAL A 113 21.07 3.22 9.79
N ILE A 114 22.38 3.00 9.77
CA ILE A 114 23.04 1.98 10.60
C ILE A 114 22.94 2.33 12.08
N LYS A 115 23.17 3.61 12.44
CA LYS A 115 23.12 4.06 13.83
C LYS A 115 21.72 3.88 14.44
N VAL A 116 20.68 4.28 13.72
CA VAL A 116 19.29 4.14 14.17
C VAL A 116 18.89 2.67 14.23
N GLY A 117 19.20 1.88 13.19
CA GLY A 117 18.88 0.46 13.14
C GLY A 117 19.50 -0.34 14.29
N ARG A 118 20.77 -0.08 14.64
CA ARG A 118 21.44 -0.71 15.79
C ARG A 118 20.84 -0.28 17.12
N ASN A 119 20.51 1.00 17.28
CA ASN A 119 19.90 1.51 18.50
C ASN A 119 18.50 0.93 18.71
N ASP A 120 17.71 0.79 17.65
CA ASP A 120 16.39 0.18 17.73
C ASP A 120 16.51 -1.29 18.14
N ALA A 121 17.36 -2.07 17.47
CA ALA A 121 17.64 -3.47 17.81
C ALA A 121 18.05 -3.68 19.27
N GLN A 122 18.86 -2.77 19.82
CA GLN A 122 19.24 -2.80 21.24
C GLN A 122 18.06 -2.53 22.17
N ARG A 123 17.11 -1.66 21.77
CA ARG A 123 15.92 -1.32 22.55
C ARG A 123 14.82 -2.38 22.45
N SER A 124 14.63 -2.96 21.28
CA SER A 124 13.57 -3.91 20.97
C SER A 124 13.97 -5.36 21.20
N SER A 125 15.23 -5.63 21.59
CA SER A 125 15.79 -6.97 21.78
C SER A 125 15.68 -7.90 20.56
N VAL A 126 15.44 -7.32 19.37
CA VAL A 126 15.47 -8.03 18.09
C VAL A 126 16.74 -7.65 17.33
N ALA A 127 17.38 -8.62 16.68
CA ALA A 127 18.58 -8.34 15.89
C ALA A 127 18.24 -7.46 14.67
N PHE A 128 19.04 -6.43 14.42
CA PHE A 128 18.98 -5.73 13.14
C PHE A 128 19.55 -6.66 12.06
N ALA A 129 18.75 -6.99 11.04
CA ALA A 129 19.13 -7.95 10.01
C ALA A 129 20.46 -7.54 9.35
N ASN A 130 21.50 -8.36 9.55
CA ASN A 130 22.80 -8.13 8.93
C ASN A 130 22.88 -8.95 7.65
N LEU A 131 22.08 -8.54 6.67
CA LEU A 131 21.92 -9.27 5.41
C LEU A 131 23.28 -9.50 4.71
N VAL A 132 24.28 -8.64 4.88
CA VAL A 132 25.60 -8.83 4.26
C VAL A 132 26.43 -9.93 4.95
N ALA A 133 26.40 -10.01 6.28
CA ALA A 133 27.11 -11.08 7.01
C ALA A 133 26.36 -12.41 6.95
N GLU A 134 25.03 -12.35 6.85
CA GLU A 134 24.14 -13.51 6.84
C GLU A 134 23.86 -14.05 5.43
N ASP A 135 24.19 -13.28 4.38
CA ASP A 135 24.06 -13.71 2.99
C ASP A 135 25.02 -14.87 2.66
N GLN A 136 24.46 -16.06 2.49
CA GLN A 136 25.16 -17.25 2.00
C GLN A 136 24.87 -17.55 0.52
N SER A 137 24.11 -16.69 -0.19
CA SER A 137 23.61 -16.96 -1.55
C SER A 137 24.72 -17.21 -2.57
N ALA A 138 25.87 -16.54 -2.41
CA ALA A 138 27.05 -16.75 -3.27
C ALA A 138 27.87 -18.01 -2.94
N LYS A 139 27.71 -18.60 -1.75
CA LYS A 139 28.47 -19.80 -1.34
C LYS A 139 27.85 -21.12 -1.81
N SER A 140 26.60 -21.10 -2.25
CA SER A 140 25.88 -22.28 -2.75
C SER A 140 25.97 -22.48 -4.27
N LEU A 141 26.58 -21.53 -5.00
CA LEU A 141 26.90 -21.73 -6.41
C LEU A 141 28.12 -22.65 -6.51
N SER A 142 27.88 -23.94 -6.84
CA SER A 142 28.96 -24.83 -7.25
C SER A 142 29.74 -24.16 -8.38
N LYS A 143 31.07 -24.14 -8.27
CA LYS A 143 31.92 -23.80 -9.41
C LYS A 143 31.61 -24.82 -10.50
N GLY A 144 30.80 -24.43 -11.48
CA GLY A 144 30.60 -25.20 -12.69
C GLY A 144 31.97 -25.50 -13.28
N GLU A 145 32.26 -26.78 -13.47
CA GLU A 145 33.42 -27.25 -14.22
C GLU A 145 33.34 -26.64 -15.63
N LEU A 146 34.42 -25.94 -16.01
CA LEU A 146 34.68 -25.47 -17.37
C LEU A 146 34.97 -26.65 -18.29
#